data_AF-A0A1I5VSJ0-F1
#
_entry.id   AF-A0A1I5VSJ0-F1
#
_cell.length_a   1.000
_cell.length_b   1.000
_cell.length_c   1.000
_cell.angle_alpha   90.00
_cell.angle_beta   90.00
_cell.angle_gamma   90.00
#
_symmetry.space_group_name_H-M   'P 1'
#
loop_
_entity.id
_entity.type
_entity.pdbx_description
1 polymer ?
#
loop_
_entity_poly.entity_id
_entity_poly.type
_entity_poly.pdbx_seq_one_letter_code
_entity_poly.pdbx_strand_id
1 'polypeptide(L)'
;MGEIAFLLLSVCALVSVLAGRPWTARVARRTTEKEAWDHPLFRETNVVLSLAWAAVFAATALVLWISESVLVALTITFLNTGLGLVSPWLGKRYAAWREPAYRNRG
;
A
#
# COMPACT_ATOMS: atom_id res chain seq x y z
N MET A 1 21.85 5.24 3.37
CA MET A 1 21.23 4.17 4.18
C MET A 1 19.71 4.06 3.99
N GLY A 2 18.98 5.15 3.72
CA GLY A 2 17.51 5.11 3.57
C GLY A 2 17.04 4.44 2.28
N GLU A 3 17.81 4.57 1.20
CA GLU A 3 17.56 3.99 -0.12
C GLU A 3 17.43 2.46 -0.08
N ILE A 4 18.32 1.78 0.65
CA ILE A 4 18.27 0.32 0.84
C ILE A 4 17.01 -0.08 1.63
N ALA A 5 16.65 0.69 2.67
CA ALA A 5 15.46 0.40 3.47
C ALA A 5 14.18 0.49 2.64
N PHE A 6 14.04 1.53 1.79
CA PHE A 6 12.89 1.65 0.90
C PHE A 6 12.85 0.57 -0.18
N LEU A 7 14.02 0.17 -0.71
CA LEU A 7 14.10 -0.94 -1.65
C LEU A 7 13.61 -2.25 -1.02
N LEU A 8 14.06 -2.55 0.20
CA LEU A 8 13.61 -3.73 0.94
C LEU A 8 12.10 -3.69 1.24
N LEU A 9 11.56 -2.52 1.62
CA LEU A 9 10.12 -2.35 1.82
C LEU A 9 9.32 -2.61 0.53
N SER A 10 9.82 -2.13 -0.61
CA SER A 10 9.20 -2.39 -1.91
C SER A 10 9.17 -3.88 -2.22
N VAL A 11 10.31 -4.56 -2.07
CA VAL A 11 10.43 -6.00 -2.30
C VAL A 11 9.51 -6.78 -1.35
N CYS A 12 9.51 -6.45 -0.06
CA CYS A 12 8.63 -7.10 0.92
C CYS A 12 7.15 -6.91 0.58
N ALA A 13 6.74 -5.71 0.13
CA ALA A 13 5.38 -5.44 -0.31
C ALA A 13 5.01 -6.30 -1.53
N LEU A 14 5.88 -6.42 -2.54
CA LEU A 14 5.66 -7.29 -3.69
C LEU A 14 5.58 -8.76 -3.29
N VAL A 15 6.54 -9.25 -2.50
CA VAL A 15 6.58 -10.63 -2.02
C VAL A 15 5.32 -10.97 -1.21
N SER A 16 4.81 -10.03 -0.40
CA SER A 16 3.58 -10.23 0.35
C SER A 16 2.36 -10.47 -0.55
N VAL A 17 2.29 -9.77 -1.69
CA VAL A 17 1.24 -9.93 -2.69
C VAL A 17 1.37 -11.29 -3.38
N LEU A 18 2.59 -11.67 -3.79
CA LEU A 18 2.87 -12.97 -4.41
C LEU A 18 2.58 -14.14 -3.47
N ALA A 19 2.83 -13.96 -2.17
CA ALA A 19 2.50 -14.94 -1.12
C ALA A 19 0.99 -14.99 -0.78
N GLY A 20 0.15 -14.18 -1.44
CA GLY A 20 -1.30 -14.14 -1.21
C GLY A 20 -1.70 -13.50 0.13
N ARG A 21 -0.78 -12.86 0.83
CA ARG A 21 -0.98 -12.20 2.13
C ARG A 21 -0.51 -10.74 2.05
N PRO A 22 -1.27 -9.86 1.38
CA PRO A 22 -0.83 -8.50 1.09
C PRO A 22 -0.45 -7.75 2.37
N TRP A 23 0.65 -7.00 2.33
CA TRP A 23 1.21 -6.25 3.45
C TRP A 23 0.16 -5.39 4.18
N THR A 24 -0.71 -4.73 3.42
CA THR A 24 -1.73 -3.82 3.98
C THR A 24 -2.88 -4.54 4.69
N ALA A 25 -3.08 -5.84 4.43
CA ALA A 25 -4.20 -6.59 4.98
C ALA A 25 -4.20 -6.61 6.52
N ARG A 26 -3.01 -6.67 7.14
CA ARG A 26 -2.89 -6.67 8.61
C ARG A 26 -3.39 -5.35 9.23
N VAL A 27 -3.14 -4.23 8.57
CA VAL A 27 -3.61 -2.90 9.02
C VAL A 27 -5.11 -2.79 8.79
N ALA A 28 -5.60 -3.18 7.60
CA ALA A 28 -7.01 -3.13 7.26
C ALA A 28 -7.88 -3.95 8.22
N ARG A 29 -7.42 -5.13 8.64
CA ARG A 29 -8.12 -5.98 9.63
C ARG A 29 -8.34 -5.32 10.99
N ARG A 30 -7.56 -4.30 11.37
CA ARG A 30 -7.77 -3.57 12.63
C ARG A 30 -9.00 -2.65 12.58
N THR A 31 -9.42 -2.26 11.38
CA THR A 31 -10.49 -1.28 11.17
C THR A 31 -11.71 -1.85 10.43
N THR A 32 -11.60 -3.06 9.88
CA THR A 32 -12.63 -3.72 9.09
C THR A 32 -13.25 -4.86 9.88
N GLU A 33 -14.57 -4.98 9.82
CA GLU A 33 -15.35 -6.08 10.43
C GLU A 33 -14.88 -7.44 9.94
N LYS A 34 -14.98 -8.46 10.80
CA LYS A 34 -14.43 -9.79 10.51
C LYS A 34 -15.15 -10.50 9.37
N GLU A 35 -16.45 -10.27 9.17
CA GLU A 35 -17.22 -10.87 8.07
C GLU A 35 -16.67 -10.46 6.70
N ALA A 36 -16.08 -9.26 6.60
CA ALA A 36 -15.52 -8.75 5.36
C ALA A 36 -14.10 -9.25 5.06
N TRP A 37 -13.41 -9.94 5.98
CA TRP A 37 -12.00 -10.31 5.81
C TRP A 37 -11.77 -11.34 4.71
N ASP A 38 -12.71 -12.25 4.52
CA ASP A 38 -12.64 -13.31 3.52
C ASP A 38 -13.33 -12.94 2.20
N HIS A 39 -13.99 -11.77 2.17
CA HIS A 39 -14.66 -11.29 0.97
C HIS A 39 -13.64 -10.95 -0.13
N PRO A 40 -13.87 -11.37 -1.40
CA PRO A 40 -12.90 -11.19 -2.48
C PRO A 40 -12.53 -9.72 -2.75
N LEU A 41 -13.46 -8.78 -2.53
CA LEU A 41 -13.19 -7.34 -2.62
C LEU A 41 -12.17 -6.85 -1.58
N PHE A 42 -12.18 -7.41 -0.37
CA PHE A 42 -11.21 -7.06 0.67
C PHE A 42 -9.81 -7.51 0.25
N ARG A 43 -9.69 -8.73 -0.28
CA ARG A 43 -8.43 -9.25 -0.81
C ARG A 43 -7.92 -8.39 -1.97
N GLU A 44 -8.77 -8.09 -2.95
CA GLU A 44 -8.39 -7.28 -4.11
C GLU A 44 -7.91 -5.88 -3.69
N THR A 45 -8.68 -5.20 -2.84
CA THR A 45 -8.34 -3.84 -2.37
C THR A 45 -6.97 -3.84 -1.69
N ASN A 46 -6.67 -4.84 -0.86
CA ASN A 46 -5.38 -4.94 -0.20
C ASN A 46 -4.23 -5.31 -1.15
N VAL A 47 -4.49 -6.12 -2.18
CA VAL A 47 -3.50 -6.39 -3.25
C VAL A 47 -3.15 -5.09 -3.96
N VAL A 48 -4.15 -4.35 -4.44
CA VAL A 48 -3.97 -3.09 -5.16
C VAL A 48 -3.22 -2.08 -4.30
N LEU A 49 -3.61 -1.93 -3.04
CA LEU A 49 -2.96 -0.99 -2.12
C LEU A 49 -1.51 -1.40 -1.82
N SER A 50 -1.24 -2.69 -1.66
CA SER A 50 0.12 -3.21 -1.44
C SER A 50 1.02 -3.01 -2.67
N LEU A 51 0.49 -3.20 -3.88
CA LEU A 51 1.22 -2.91 -5.12
C LEU A 51 1.50 -1.41 -5.29
N ALA A 52 0.53 -0.55 -4.96
CA ALA A 52 0.73 0.89 -4.97
C ALA A 52 1.85 1.31 -4.00
N TRP A 53 1.86 0.77 -2.78
CA TRP A 53 2.94 0.99 -1.83
C TRP A 53 4.29 0.48 -2.33
N ALA A 54 4.33 -0.70 -2.94
CA ALA A 54 5.55 -1.22 -3.54
C ALA A 54 6.14 -0.26 -4.58
N ALA A 55 5.30 0.31 -5.44
CA ALA A 55 5.71 1.29 -6.44
C ALA A 55 6.23 2.59 -5.80
N VAL A 56 5.54 3.11 -4.77
CA VAL A 56 5.96 4.32 -4.03
C VAL A 56 7.30 4.10 -3.33
N PHE A 57 7.51 2.95 -2.70
CA PHE A 57 8.77 2.61 -2.05
C PHE A 57 9.91 2.44 -3.07
N ALA A 58 9.66 1.80 -4.22
CA ALA A 58 10.64 1.70 -5.29
C ALA A 58 11.04 3.08 -5.85
N ALA A 59 10.06 3.94 -6.11
CA ALA A 59 10.31 5.30 -6.56
C ALA A 59 11.09 6.11 -5.51
N THR A 60 10.74 5.97 -4.23
CA THR A 60 11.46 6.61 -3.13
C THR A 60 12.92 6.16 -3.08
N ALA A 61 13.16 4.84 -3.16
CA ALA A 61 14.51 4.28 -3.17
C ALA A 61 15.34 4.83 -4.34
N LEU A 62 14.74 4.89 -5.54
CA LEU A 62 15.40 5.42 -6.73
C LEU A 62 15.78 6.90 -6.60
N VAL A 63 14.87 7.74 -6.08
CA VAL A 63 15.15 9.17 -5.89
C VAL A 63 16.26 9.38 -4.86
N LEU A 64 16.24 8.64 -3.75
CA LEU A 64 17.30 8.70 -2.74
C LEU A 64 18.65 8.18 -3.25
N TRP A 65 18.65 7.29 -4.24
CA TRP A 65 19.88 6.79 -4.87
C TRP A 65 20.54 7.86 -5.77
N ILE A 66 19.73 8.70 -6.40
CA ILE A 66 20.19 9.71 -7.37
C ILE A 66 20.39 11.08 -6.72
N SER A 67 19.76 11.35 -5.57
CA SER A 67 19.77 12.65 -4.90
C SER A 67 20.10 12.54 -3.41
N GLU A 68 21.13 13.27 -2.98
CA GLU A 68 21.50 13.46 -1.57
C GLU A 68 20.92 14.75 -0.96
N SER A 69 20.01 15.43 -1.68
CA SER A 69 19.45 16.71 -1.23
C SER A 69 18.56 16.52 0.00
N VAL A 70 18.90 17.23 1.09
CA VAL A 70 18.10 17.25 2.32
C VAL A 70 16.67 17.71 2.05
N LEU A 71 16.48 18.71 1.19
CA LEU A 71 15.14 19.20 0.84
C LEU A 71 14.32 18.11 0.16
N VAL A 72 14.92 17.37 -0.78
CA VAL A 72 14.25 16.24 -1.46
C VAL A 72 13.87 15.15 -0.45
N ALA A 73 14.77 14.81 0.47
CA ALA A 73 14.50 13.83 1.51
C ALA A 73 13.33 14.27 2.43
N LEU A 74 13.28 15.55 2.81
CA LEU A 74 12.17 16.11 3.59
C LEU A 74 10.86 16.05 2.81
N THR A 75 10.85 16.48 1.54
CA THR A 75 9.66 16.40 0.68
C THR A 75 9.13 14.97 0.57
N ILE A 76 10.00 14.00 0.30
CA ILE A 76 9.64 12.57 0.27
C ILE A 76 9.05 12.11 1.59
N THR A 77 9.64 12.53 2.71
CA THR A 77 9.18 12.14 4.05
C THR A 77 7.76 12.65 4.30
N PHE A 78 7.48 13.91 3.98
CA PHE A 78 6.14 14.48 4.12
C PHE A 78 5.13 13.84 3.17
N LEU A 79 5.53 13.57 1.91
CA LEU A 79 4.68 12.90 0.93
C LEU A 79 4.32 11.48 1.37
N ASN A 80 5.30 10.67 1.77
CA ASN A 80 5.07 9.30 2.23
C ASN A 80 4.24 9.27 3.52
N THR A 81 4.48 10.20 4.44
CA THR A 81 3.68 10.31 5.67
C THR A 81 2.24 10.69 5.36
N GLY A 82 2.02 11.71 4.52
CA GLY A 82 0.69 12.12 4.07
C GLY A 82 -0.04 10.99 3.35
N LEU A 83 0.64 10.28 2.45
CA LEU A 83 0.09 9.12 1.75
C LEU A 83 -0.27 7.99 2.73
N GLY A 84 0.57 7.76 3.75
CA GLY A 84 0.31 6.84 4.85
C GLY A 84 -1.04 7.10 5.52
N LEU A 85 -1.28 8.35 5.89
CA LEU A 85 -2.51 8.79 6.57
C LEU A 85 -3.75 8.68 5.67
N VAL A 86 -3.61 8.92 4.37
CA VAL A 86 -4.72 8.92 3.40
C VAL A 86 -4.99 7.52 2.84
N SER A 87 -4.03 6.58 2.95
CA SER A 87 -4.15 5.24 2.38
C SER A 87 -5.39 4.43 2.83
N PRO A 88 -5.88 4.50 4.08
CA PRO A 88 -7.10 3.78 4.46
C PRO A 88 -8.34 4.36 3.77
N TRP A 89 -8.38 5.68 3.58
CA TRP A 89 -9.46 6.34 2.85
C TRP A 89 -9.43 5.98 1.36
N LEU A 90 -8.25 5.94 0.75
CA LEU A 90 -8.09 5.47 -0.63
C LEU A 90 -8.57 4.02 -0.79
N GLY A 91 -8.22 3.15 0.15
CA GLY A 91 -8.70 1.76 0.18
C GLY A 91 -10.23 1.68 0.23
N LYS A 92 -10.88 2.45 1.12
CA LYS A 92 -12.34 2.52 1.21
C LYS A 92 -12.97 3.08 -0.07
N ARG A 93 -12.39 4.15 -0.63
CA ARG A 93 -12.88 4.80 -1.86
C ARG A 93 -12.78 3.87 -3.07
N TYR A 94 -11.70 3.10 -3.15
CA TYR A 94 -11.49 2.06 -4.15
C TYR A 94 -12.49 0.92 -3.99
N ALA A 95 -12.66 0.42 -2.76
CA ALA A 95 -13.62 -0.64 -2.47
C ALA A 95 -15.05 -0.24 -2.84
N ALA A 96 -15.50 0.97 -2.47
CA ALA A 96 -16.80 1.50 -2.85
C ALA A 96 -16.98 1.64 -4.37
N TRP A 97 -15.91 1.98 -5.09
CA TRP A 97 -15.95 2.04 -6.56
C TRP A 97 -16.06 0.65 -7.20
N ARG A 98 -15.44 -0.37 -6.60
CA ARG A 98 -15.44 -1.75 -7.10
C ARG A 98 -16.60 -2.61 -6.60
N GLU A 99 -17.28 -2.20 -5.54
CA GLU A 99 -18.42 -2.91 -4.94
C GLU A 99 -19.46 -3.39 -5.96
N PRO A 100 -19.88 -2.59 -6.98
CA PRO A 100 -20.86 -3.05 -7.96
C PRO A 100 -20.43 -4.32 -8.72
N ALA A 101 -19.13 -4.53 -8.92
CA ALA A 101 -18.59 -5.72 -9.58
C ALA A 101 -18.63 -6.98 -8.69
N TYR A 102 -18.82 -6.81 -7.38
CA TYR A 102 -18.82 -7.89 -6.38
C TYR A 102 -20.18 -8.14 -5.72
N ARG A 103 -21.20 -7.34 -6.05
CA ARG A 103 -22.56 -7.47 -5.49
C ARG A 103 -23.17 -8.88 -5.60
N ASN A 104 -22.74 -9.67 -6.59
CA ASN A 104 -23.24 -11.02 -6.85
C ASN A 104 -22.19 -12.13 -6.58
N ARG A 105 -21.08 -11.83 -5.90
CA ARG A 105 -19.93 -12.75 -5.69
C ARG A 105 -19.63 -13.01 -4.20
N GLY A 106 -20.65 -12.96 -3.35
CA GLY A 106 -20.57 -13.27 -1.91
C GLY A 106 -20.64 -14.77 -1.64
#